data_AF-N2BHZ3-F1
#
_entry.id   AF-N2BHZ3-F1
#
_cell.length_a   1.000
_cell.length_b   1.000
_cell.length_c   1.000
_cell.angle_alpha   90.00
_cell.angle_beta   90.00
_cell.angle_gamma   90.00
#
_symmetry.space_group_name_H-M   'P 1'
#
loop_
_entity.id
_entity.type
_entity.pdbx_description
1 polymer ?
#
loop_
_entity_poly.entity_id
_entity_poly.type
_entity_poly.pdbx_seq_one_letter_code
_entity_poly.pdbx_strand_id
1 'polypeptide(L)' 'MREIVVVAAKRTAIGSFLGTLKNTSAKDMATTLCKALIKDLNIEHSHIDELILGNVLQAHKGRI' A
#
# COMPACT_ATOMS: atom_id res chain seq x y z
N MET A 1 -18.94 20.47 -9.35
CA MET A 1 -17.77 19.57 -9.32
C MET A 1 -17.06 19.78 -8.00
N ARG A 2 -16.59 18.73 -7.31
CA ARG A 2 -15.79 18.87 -6.08
C ARG A 2 -14.31 18.90 -6.45
N GLU A 3 -13.52 19.74 -5.80
CA GLU A 3 -12.06 19.74 -5.99
C GLU A 3 -11.46 18.45 -5.41
N ILE A 4 -10.44 17.93 -6.11
CA ILE A 4 -9.75 16.69 -5.73
C ILE A 4 -8.30 17.06 -5.44
N VAL A 5 -7.82 16.68 -4.26
CA VAL A 5 -6.46 17.00 -3.79
C VAL A 5 -5.73 15.75 -3.31
N VAL A 6 -4.40 15.74 -3.46
CA VAL A 6 -3.53 14.68 -2.91
C VAL A 6 -2.94 15.19 -1.59
N VAL A 7 -3.32 14.57 -0.47
CA VAL A 7 -2.91 15.02 0.88
C VAL A 7 -1.58 14.43 1.35
N ALA A 8 -1.22 13.23 0.88
CA ALA A 8 0.05 12.59 1.21
C ALA A 8 0.42 11.53 0.17
N ALA A 9 1.72 11.25 0.09
CA ALA A 9 2.27 10.16 -0.70
C ALA A 9 3.39 9.46 0.09
N LYS A 10 3.32 8.13 0.18
CA LYS A 10 4.35 7.28 0.77
C LYS A 10 4.54 6.04 -0.07
N ARG A 11 5.69 5.38 0.11
CA ARG A 11 5.98 4.08 -0.49
C ARG A 11 6.81 3.22 0.45
N THR A 12 6.82 1.92 0.23
CA THR A 12 7.83 1.02 0.81
C THR A 12 9.18 1.21 0.10
N ALA A 13 10.22 0.57 0.64
CA ALA A 13 11.41 0.30 -0.15
C ALA A 13 11.06 -0.58 -1.37
N ILE A 14 11.87 -0.48 -2.41
CA ILE A 14 11.78 -1.34 -3.59
C ILE A 14 12.76 -2.50 -3.37
N GLY A 15 12.26 -3.73 -3.40
CA GLY A 15 13.07 -4.93 -3.29
C GLY A 15 13.50 -5.45 -4.67
N SER A 16 14.74 -5.88 -4.80
CA SER A 16 15.19 -6.64 -5.97
C SER A 16 14.55 -8.04 -6.00
N PHE A 17 14.47 -8.65 -7.18
CA PHE A 17 14.00 -10.03 -7.33
C PHE A 17 14.82 -10.99 -6.44
N LEU A 18 14.14 -11.84 -5.67
CA LEU A 18 14.73 -12.72 -4.65
C LEU A 18 15.58 -12.01 -3.57
N GLY A 19 15.41 -10.69 -3.41
CA GLY A 19 16.11 -9.86 -2.43
C GLY A 19 15.47 -9.84 -1.03
N THR A 20 15.62 -8.72 -0.33
CA THR A 20 15.25 -8.57 1.08
C THR A 20 13.75 -8.68 1.36
N LEU A 21 12.91 -8.32 0.39
CA LEU A 21 11.45 -8.35 0.52
C LEU A 21 10.83 -9.65 -0.03
N LYS A 22 11.62 -10.65 -0.41
CA LYS A 22 11.11 -11.90 -1.07
C LYS A 22 10.08 -12.67 -0.24
N ASN A 23 10.17 -12.55 1.09
CA ASN A 23 9.28 -13.25 2.04
C ASN A 23 8.11 -12.34 2.50
N THR A 24 8.07 -11.09 2.07
CA THR A 24 7.02 -10.14 2.43
C THR A 24 5.93 -10.19 1.35
N SER A 25 4.69 -10.46 1.75
CA SER A 25 3.59 -10.51 0.78
C SER A 25 3.17 -9.12 0.32
N ALA A 26 2.58 -9.01 -0.87
CA ALA A 26 2.02 -7.76 -1.37
C ALA A 26 0.97 -7.17 -0.41
N LYS A 27 0.17 -8.01 0.25
CA LYS A 27 -0.79 -7.60 1.28
C LYS A 27 -0.10 -6.97 2.48
N ASP A 28 1.00 -7.55 2.96
CA ASP A 28 1.73 -7.04 4.12
C ASP A 28 2.41 -5.71 3.80
N MET A 29 2.96 -5.58 2.58
CA MET A 29 3.54 -4.33 2.09
C MET A 29 2.47 -3.22 2.04
N ALA A 30 1.31 -3.49 1.44
CA ALA A 30 0.20 -2.54 1.36
C ALA A 30 -0.34 -2.17 2.76
N THR A 31 -0.50 -3.16 3.65
CA THR A 31 -0.99 -2.95 5.02
C THR A 31 -0.03 -2.06 5.82
N THR A 32 1.27 -2.34 5.72
CA THR A 32 2.31 -1.55 6.40
C THR A 32 2.29 -0.10 5.92
N LEU A 33 2.20 0.10 4.60
CA LEU A 33 2.12 1.42 3.99
C LEU A 33 0.89 2.20 4.45
N CYS A 34 -0.30 1.58 4.39
CA CYS A 34 -1.55 2.25 4.77
C CYS A 34 -1.53 2.66 6.25
N LYS A 35 -1.10 1.76 7.14
CA LYS A 35 -0.97 2.08 8.58
C LYS A 35 0.00 3.23 8.83
N ALA A 36 1.13 3.26 8.12
CA ALA A 36 2.11 4.33 8.25
C ALA A 36 1.60 5.66 7.68
N LEU A 37 0.71 5.64 6.68
CA LEU A 37 0.11 6.85 6.11
C LEU A 37 -0.99 7.41 7.02
N ILE A 38 -1.89 6.55 7.50
CA ILE A 38 -2.96 6.92 8.45
C ILE A 38 -2.36 7.51 9.73
N LYS A 39 -1.30 6.89 10.26
CA LYS A 39 -0.59 7.37 11.46
C LYS A 39 0.01 8.75 11.25
N ASP A 40 0.70 8.98 10.13
CA ASP A 40 1.34 10.28 9.86
C ASP A 40 0.33 11.40 9.60
N LEU A 41 -0.78 11.08 8.95
CA LEU A 41 -1.88 12.01 8.73
C LEU A 41 -2.72 12.27 9.98
N ASN A 42 -2.57 11.44 11.02
CA ASN A 42 -3.34 11.48 12.25
C ASN A 42 -4.86 11.54 12.00
N ILE A 43 -5.34 10.64 11.11
CA ILE A 43 -6.77 10.55 10.75
C ILE A 43 -7.40 9.30 11.37
N GLU A 44 -8.69 9.40 11.67
CA GLU A 44 -9.51 8.27 12.09
C GLU A 44 -9.80 7.34 10.91
N HIS A 45 -9.91 6.03 11.19
CA HIS A 45 -10.20 5.02 10.17
C HIS A 45 -11.59 5.22 9.54
N SER A 46 -12.53 5.84 10.27
CA SER A 46 -13.88 6.17 9.79
C SER A 46 -13.92 7.24 8.69
N HIS A 47 -12.82 7.97 8.46
CA HIS A 47 -12.73 8.95 7.37
C HIS A 47 -12.32 8.34 6.02
N ILE A 48 -12.08 7.02 5.97
CA ILE A 48 -11.68 6.32 4.75
C ILE A 48 -12.86 5.49 4.25
N ASP A 49 -13.44 5.92 3.13
CA ASP A 49 -14.57 5.22 2.51
C ASP A 49 -14.12 4.03 1.65
N GLU A 50 -13.03 4.19 0.90
CA GLU A 50 -12.60 3.21 -0.12
C GLU A 50 -11.07 3.11 -0.23
N LEU A 51 -10.57 1.90 -0.50
CA LEU A 51 -9.18 1.62 -0.85
C LEU A 51 -9.11 1.04 -2.25
N ILE A 52 -8.49 1.77 -3.18
CA ILE A 52 -8.21 1.30 -4.53
C ILE A 52 -6.73 0.85 -4.59
N LEU A 53 -6.50 -0.44 -4.79
CA LEU A 53 -5.15 -1.03 -4.81
C LEU A 53 -4.86 -1.72 -6.15
N GLY A 54 -3.87 -1.20 -6.88
CA GLY A 54 -3.35 -1.84 -8.08
C GLY A 54 -2.46 -3.03 -7.73
N ASN A 55 -2.82 -4.23 -8.21
CA ASN A 55 -1.99 -5.44 -8.09
C ASN A 55 -2.16 -6.33 -9.34
N VAL A 56 -1.07 -6.51 -10.10
CA VAL A 56 -1.09 -7.19 -11.40
C VAL A 56 -1.11 -8.72 -11.26
N LEU A 57 -0.23 -9.30 -10.45
CA LEU A 57 -0.06 -10.75 -10.30
C LEU A 57 -0.68 -11.23 -8.98
N GLN A 58 -2.01 -11.26 -8.93
CA GLN A 58 -2.74 -11.62 -7.72
C GLN A 58 -2.74 -13.14 -7.44
N ALA A 59 -2.82 -13.95 -8.50
CA ALA A 59 -2.74 -15.40 -8.43
C ALA A 59 -1.28 -15.86 -8.22
N HIS A 60 -1.10 -16.94 -7.45
CA HIS A 60 0.21 -17.58 -7.18
C HIS A 60 1.29 -16.68 -6.54
N LYS A 61 0.98 -15.44 -6.12
CA LYS A 61 1.93 -14.48 -5.51
C LYS A 61 3.20 -14.27 -6.35
N GLY A 62 3.08 -14.26 -7.68
CA GLY A 62 4.22 -14.11 -8.59
C GLY A 62 5.17 -15.32 -8.61
N ARG A 63 4.71 -16.50 -8.18
CA ARG A 63 5.40 -17.77 -8.41
C ARG A 63 5.05 -18.30 -9.80
N ILE A 64 6.08 -18.55 -10.59
CA ILE A 64 6.05 -19.37 -11.81
C ILE A 64 6.43 -20.79 -11.39
#